data_AF-A0A075I3Z8-F1
#
_entry.id   AF-A0A075I3Z8-F1
#
_cell.length_a   1.000
_cell.length_b   1.000
_cell.length_c   1.000
_cell.angle_alpha   90.00
_cell.angle_beta   90.00
_cell.angle_gamma   90.00
#
_symmetry.space_group_name_H-M   'P 1'
#
loop_
_entity.id
_entity.type
_entity.pdbx_description
1 polymer ?
#
loop_
_entity_poly.entity_id
_entity_poly.type
_entity_poly.pdbx_seq_one_letter_code
_entity_poly.pdbx_strand_id
1 'polypeptide(L)'
;MAKSIGNVKSVNHVLEDWGPNVIRLFCLSGHYSKPIDYSEKLLKENITKLRQIESCYYELRLAEGTSKETSAEKLTQECKKEFDSALNNDFNTPLALTAYYKLIREVDALAAEEKITQTSAGIILPEFERMSEILGIQILKVSDTEKNEINQMVKKRDEYRMQKNYEEADNIRAKIAEKNIIFVDHKNKTVWVKQEKLKQNDYFFDALTREITSLSRN
;
A
#
# COMPACT_ATOMS: atom_id res chain seq x y z
N MET A 1 22.73 -1.55 18.20
CA MET A 1 23.37 -0.23 17.99
C MET A 1 24.06 0.20 19.28
N ALA A 2 25.37 0.48 19.26
CA ALA A 2 26.10 0.96 20.45
C ALA A 2 26.50 2.43 20.27
N LYS A 3 26.22 3.25 21.31
CA LYS A 3 26.49 4.70 21.33
C LYS A 3 27.98 5.03 21.16
N SER A 4 28.88 4.08 21.44
CA SER A 4 30.33 4.22 21.35
C SER A 4 30.90 4.15 19.92
N ILE A 5 30.13 3.70 18.91
CA ILE A 5 30.63 3.46 17.54
C ILE A 5 30.20 4.57 16.56
N GLY A 6 29.47 5.60 17.01
CA GLY A 6 28.98 6.68 16.15
C GLY A 6 27.85 6.30 15.19
N ASN A 7 27.43 5.03 15.16
CA ASN A 7 26.39 4.48 14.28
C ASN A 7 24.99 4.47 14.92
N VAL A 8 24.61 5.54 15.63
CA VAL A 8 23.27 5.67 16.22
C VAL A 8 22.50 6.71 15.44
N LYS A 9 21.45 6.28 14.73
CA LYS A 9 20.47 7.18 14.12
C LYS A 9 19.40 7.52 15.17
N SER A 10 18.99 8.78 15.24
CA SER A 10 17.89 9.18 16.12
C SER A 10 16.55 8.71 15.56
N VAL A 11 15.59 8.43 16.44
CA VAL A 11 14.23 8.02 16.03
C VAL A 11 13.60 9.08 15.14
N ASN A 12 13.74 10.37 15.49
CA ASN A 12 13.21 11.48 14.70
C ASN A 12 13.77 11.48 13.28
N HIS A 13 15.09 11.35 13.12
CA HIS A 13 15.72 11.31 11.79
C HIS A 13 15.20 10.14 10.94
N VAL A 14 15.06 8.97 11.55
CA VAL A 14 14.58 7.77 10.86
C VAL A 14 13.09 7.89 10.48
N LEU A 15 12.26 8.47 11.34
CA LEU A 15 10.85 8.74 11.04
C LEU A 15 10.68 9.79 9.95
N GLU A 16 11.48 10.86 9.95
CA GLU A 16 11.45 11.90 8.93
C GLU A 16 11.85 11.38 7.54
N ASP A 17 12.84 10.49 7.48
CA ASP A 17 13.34 9.97 6.20
C ASP A 17 12.45 8.84 5.65
N TRP A 18 12.01 7.91 6.51
CA TRP A 18 11.38 6.66 6.06
C TRP A 18 9.87 6.58 6.34
N GLY A 19 9.34 7.41 7.23
CA GLY A 19 7.93 7.38 7.62
C GLY A 19 7.58 6.33 8.69
N PRO A 20 6.57 6.61 9.53
CA PRO A 20 6.17 5.76 10.66
C PRO A 20 5.81 4.32 10.30
N ASN A 21 5.17 4.07 9.16
CA ASN A 21 4.77 2.69 8.80
C ASN A 21 5.96 1.84 8.36
N VAL A 22 6.89 2.40 7.59
CA VAL A 22 8.10 1.67 7.15
C VAL A 22 8.93 1.23 8.36
N ILE A 23 9.03 2.09 9.37
CA ILE A 23 9.74 1.78 10.62
C ILE A 23 8.99 0.74 11.44
N ARG A 24 7.66 0.80 11.51
CA ARG A 24 6.86 -0.27 12.13
C ARG A 24 7.08 -1.61 11.44
N LEU A 25 6.99 -1.65 10.12
CA LEU A 25 7.25 -2.88 9.34
C LEU A 25 8.67 -3.41 9.58
N PHE A 26 9.65 -2.53 9.71
CA PHE A 26 11.01 -2.91 10.09
C PHE A 26 11.06 -3.56 11.48
N CYS A 27 10.45 -2.95 12.49
CA CYS A 27 10.40 -3.53 13.84
C CYS A 27 9.65 -4.87 13.88
N LEU A 28 8.57 -5.01 13.11
CA LEU A 28 7.76 -6.24 13.04
C LEU A 28 8.45 -7.37 12.28
N SER A 29 9.45 -7.06 11.44
CA SER A 29 10.16 -8.03 10.60
C SER A 29 11.12 -8.95 11.39
N GLY A 30 11.43 -8.61 12.63
CA GLY A 30 12.21 -9.44 13.54
C GLY A 30 11.42 -9.85 14.78
N HIS A 31 11.83 -10.95 15.40
CA HIS A 31 11.25 -11.38 16.68
C HIS A 31 11.68 -10.41 17.79
N TYR A 32 10.77 -10.02 18.68
CA TYR A 32 11.03 -9.02 19.71
C TYR A 32 12.20 -9.37 20.64
N SER A 33 12.45 -10.67 20.84
CA SER A 33 13.53 -11.19 21.69
C SER A 33 14.90 -11.25 21.01
N LYS A 34 14.99 -10.88 19.73
CA LYS A 34 16.23 -10.91 18.94
C LYS A 34 16.65 -9.50 18.51
N PRO A 35 17.96 -9.22 18.44
CA PRO A 35 18.42 -7.97 17.84
C PRO A 35 18.02 -7.93 16.37
N ILE A 36 17.57 -6.76 15.92
CA ILE A 36 17.30 -6.47 14.51
C ILE A 36 18.41 -5.56 14.01
N ASP A 37 19.12 -6.00 12.98
CA ASP A 37 20.16 -5.20 12.36
C ASP A 37 19.54 -4.12 11.48
N TYR A 38 19.86 -2.87 11.79
CA TYR A 38 19.45 -1.74 10.98
C TYR A 38 20.06 -1.84 9.59
N SER A 39 19.22 -1.80 8.56
CA SER A 39 19.62 -1.90 7.17
C SER A 39 18.75 -0.99 6.31
N GLU A 40 19.36 -0.01 5.65
CA GLU A 40 18.65 0.84 4.68
C GLU A 40 18.06 0.02 3.53
N LYS A 41 18.70 -1.09 3.15
CA LYS A 41 18.14 -2.03 2.17
C LYS A 41 16.81 -2.60 2.66
N LEU A 42 16.74 -3.06 3.91
CA LEU A 42 15.52 -3.60 4.49
C LEU A 42 14.42 -2.53 4.62
N LEU A 43 14.81 -1.27 4.91
CA LEU A 43 13.87 -0.15 4.92
C LEU A 43 13.29 0.14 3.52
N LYS A 44 14.12 0.13 2.46
CA LYS A 44 13.65 0.25 1.08
C LYS A 44 12.69 -0.87 0.70
N GLU A 45 12.99 -2.12 1.06
CA GLU A 45 12.08 -3.24 0.85
C GLU A 45 10.74 -3.05 1.58
N ASN A 46 10.76 -2.47 2.78
CA ASN A 46 9.55 -2.18 3.53
C ASN A 46 8.73 -1.02 2.95
N ILE A 47 9.33 -0.09 2.19
CA ILE A 47 8.56 0.87 1.38
C ILE A 47 7.70 0.09 0.38
N THR A 48 8.29 -0.83 -0.39
CA THR A 48 7.52 -1.63 -1.36
C THR A 48 6.38 -2.38 -0.69
N LYS A 49 6.63 -2.99 0.48
CA LYS A 49 5.58 -3.68 1.24
C LYS A 49 4.47 -2.74 1.71
N LEU A 50 4.82 -1.52 2.14
CA LEU A 50 3.83 -0.49 2.48
C LEU A 50 2.96 -0.12 1.28
N ARG A 51 3.56 0.02 0.08
CA ARG A 51 2.79 0.30 -1.15
C ARG A 51 1.83 -0.82 -1.50
N GLN A 52 2.21 -2.08 -1.29
CA GLN A 52 1.31 -3.22 -1.45
C GLN A 52 0.14 -3.20 -0.46
N ILE A 53 0.41 -2.85 0.81
CA ILE A 53 -0.62 -2.70 1.83
C ILE A 53 -1.63 -1.60 1.46
N GLU A 54 -1.14 -0.43 1.03
CA GLU A 54 -1.99 0.68 0.61
C GLU A 54 -2.82 0.33 -0.63
N SER A 55 -2.21 -0.28 -1.65
CA SER A 55 -2.92 -0.73 -2.84
C SER A 55 -4.01 -1.74 -2.49
N CYS A 56 -3.71 -2.77 -1.71
CA CYS A 56 -4.68 -3.78 -1.27
C CYS A 56 -5.89 -3.14 -0.57
N TYR A 57 -5.68 -2.18 0.33
CA TYR A 57 -6.77 -1.44 0.96
C TYR A 57 -7.68 -0.75 -0.07
N TYR A 58 -7.09 -0.03 -1.02
CA TYR A 58 -7.85 0.71 -2.02
C TYR A 58 -8.54 -0.19 -3.05
N GLU A 59 -7.93 -1.31 -3.43
CA GLU A 59 -8.59 -2.35 -4.25
C GLU A 59 -9.88 -2.86 -3.60
N LEU A 60 -9.80 -3.21 -2.31
CA LEU A 60 -10.97 -3.65 -1.55
C LEU A 60 -11.98 -2.51 -1.36
N ARG A 61 -11.51 -1.30 -1.05
CA ARG A 61 -12.39 -0.15 -0.76
C ARG A 61 -13.11 0.41 -2.00
N LEU A 62 -12.52 0.22 -3.17
CA LEU A 62 -13.02 0.65 -4.49
C LEU A 62 -13.55 -0.53 -5.31
N ALA A 63 -13.77 -1.68 -4.66
CA ALA A 63 -14.42 -2.82 -5.26
C ALA A 63 -15.88 -2.50 -5.60
N GLU A 64 -16.33 -2.98 -6.76
CA GLU A 64 -17.68 -2.79 -7.27
C GLU A 64 -18.24 -4.14 -7.76
N GLY A 65 -19.54 -4.21 -8.01
CA GLY A 65 -20.19 -5.43 -8.48
C GLY A 65 -20.43 -6.48 -7.39
N THR A 66 -21.22 -7.51 -7.73
CA THR A 66 -21.67 -8.54 -6.80
C THR A 66 -21.40 -9.93 -7.37
N SER A 67 -20.97 -10.87 -6.54
CA SER A 67 -20.81 -12.28 -6.91
C SER A 67 -21.26 -13.20 -5.77
N LYS A 68 -21.56 -14.47 -6.08
CA LYS A 68 -21.73 -15.50 -5.05
C LYS A 68 -20.34 -15.97 -4.65
N GLU A 69 -19.79 -15.46 -3.56
CA GLU A 69 -18.47 -15.86 -3.10
C GLU A 69 -18.53 -16.86 -1.95
N THR A 70 -17.75 -17.93 -2.08
CA THR A 70 -17.36 -18.83 -0.98
C THR A 70 -15.83 -18.86 -0.82
N SER A 71 -15.10 -18.34 -1.81
CA SER A 71 -13.65 -18.36 -1.88
C SER A 71 -13.02 -17.33 -0.93
N ALA A 72 -13.59 -16.12 -0.89
CA ALA A 72 -13.17 -15.02 -0.04
C ALA A 72 -13.28 -15.38 1.45
N GLU A 73 -14.36 -16.05 1.87
CA GLU A 73 -14.53 -16.50 3.25
C GLU A 73 -13.45 -17.51 3.64
N LYS A 74 -13.23 -18.53 2.81
CA LYS A 74 -12.22 -19.56 3.09
C LYS A 74 -10.83 -18.94 3.22
N LEU A 75 -10.44 -18.11 2.25
CA LEU A 75 -9.16 -17.39 2.26
C LEU A 75 -9.00 -16.55 3.54
N THR A 76 -10.02 -15.75 3.85
CA THR A 76 -10.00 -14.84 5.02
C THR A 76 -9.86 -15.63 6.32
N GLN A 77 -10.62 -16.72 6.48
CA GLN A 77 -10.53 -17.58 7.67
C GLN A 77 -9.19 -18.31 7.79
N GLU A 78 -8.59 -18.73 6.67
CA GLU A 78 -7.27 -19.36 6.66
C GLU A 78 -6.19 -18.37 7.12
N CYS A 79 -6.12 -17.19 6.48
CA CYS A 79 -5.14 -16.16 6.84
C CYS A 79 -5.34 -15.68 8.28
N LYS A 80 -6.60 -15.54 8.74
CA LYS A 80 -6.93 -15.20 10.13
C LYS A 80 -6.35 -16.21 11.11
N LYS A 81 -6.60 -17.51 10.88
CA LYS A 81 -6.09 -18.58 11.75
C LYS A 81 -4.57 -18.61 11.79
N GLU A 82 -3.92 -18.46 10.65
CA GLU A 82 -2.46 -18.40 10.56
C GLU A 82 -1.89 -17.19 11.32
N PHE A 83 -2.50 -16.02 11.14
CA PHE A 83 -2.12 -14.78 11.82
C PHE A 83 -2.29 -14.88 13.34
N ASP A 84 -3.46 -15.31 13.82
CA ASP A 84 -3.74 -15.43 15.25
C ASP A 84 -2.85 -16.52 15.89
N SER A 85 -2.60 -17.64 15.20
CA SER A 85 -1.71 -18.70 15.68
C SER A 85 -0.27 -18.21 15.80
N ALA A 86 0.20 -17.39 14.85
CA ALA A 86 1.52 -16.79 14.90
C ALA A 86 1.68 -15.87 16.11
N LEU A 87 0.70 -15.01 16.38
CA LEU A 87 0.74 -14.11 17.53
C LEU A 87 0.59 -14.83 18.87
N ASN A 88 -0.24 -15.88 18.93
CA ASN A 88 -0.37 -16.72 20.13
C ASN A 88 0.89 -17.54 20.43
N ASN A 89 1.75 -17.75 19.43
CA ASN A 89 3.05 -18.38 19.59
C ASN A 89 4.13 -17.33 19.86
N ASP A 90 4.24 -16.88 21.12
CA ASP A 90 5.26 -15.93 21.58
C ASP A 90 5.31 -14.63 20.76
N PHE A 91 4.16 -14.05 20.40
CA PHE A 91 4.08 -12.80 19.65
C PHE A 91 4.95 -12.79 18.38
N ASN A 92 4.94 -13.89 17.62
CA ASN A 92 5.79 -14.04 16.43
C ASN A 92 5.30 -13.16 15.27
N THR A 93 5.62 -11.87 15.32
CA THR A 93 5.25 -10.86 14.32
C THR A 93 5.82 -11.13 12.92
N PRO A 94 7.02 -11.70 12.72
CA PRO A 94 7.48 -12.09 11.39
C PRO A 94 6.57 -13.13 10.74
N LEU A 95 6.09 -14.11 11.52
CA LEU A 95 5.17 -15.13 11.01
C LEU A 95 3.77 -14.55 10.79
N ALA A 96 3.31 -13.66 11.67
CA ALA A 96 2.04 -12.94 11.48
C ALA A 96 2.07 -12.08 10.20
N LEU A 97 3.16 -11.37 9.93
CA LEU A 97 3.37 -10.64 8.67
C LEU A 97 3.30 -11.56 7.45
N THR A 98 3.79 -12.80 7.56
CA THR A 98 3.70 -13.78 6.46
C THR A 98 2.24 -14.09 6.11
N ALA A 99 1.39 -14.33 7.12
CA ALA A 99 -0.05 -14.54 6.92
C ALA A 99 -0.76 -13.28 6.37
N TYR A 100 -0.39 -12.11 6.86
CA TYR A 100 -0.92 -10.83 6.38
C TYR A 100 -0.57 -10.56 4.91
N TYR A 101 0.70 -10.79 4.52
CA TYR A 101 1.12 -10.66 3.12
C TYR A 101 0.55 -11.74 2.21
N LYS A 102 0.23 -12.93 2.74
CA LYS A 102 -0.53 -13.94 2.00
C LYS A 102 -1.92 -13.39 1.61
N LEU A 103 -2.66 -12.81 2.56
CA LEU A 103 -3.94 -12.17 2.26
C LEU A 103 -3.80 -11.08 1.18
N ILE A 104 -2.80 -10.20 1.32
CA ILE A 104 -2.53 -9.13 0.35
C ILE A 104 -2.25 -9.67 -1.04
N ARG A 105 -1.41 -10.71 -1.18
CA ARG A 105 -1.07 -11.31 -2.49
C ARG A 105 -2.29 -11.92 -3.18
N GLU A 106 -3.17 -12.55 -2.43
CA GLU A 106 -4.39 -13.14 -2.98
C GLU A 106 -5.37 -12.05 -3.43
N VAL A 107 -5.47 -10.95 -2.67
CA VAL A 107 -6.21 -9.76 -3.11
C VAL A 107 -5.60 -9.19 -4.39
N ASP A 108 -4.28 -8.99 -4.45
CA ASP A 108 -3.61 -8.47 -5.64
C ASP A 108 -3.84 -9.37 -6.88
N ALA A 109 -3.83 -10.70 -6.70
CA ALA A 109 -4.14 -11.64 -7.77
C ALA A 109 -5.59 -11.52 -8.26
N LEU A 110 -6.55 -11.42 -7.34
CA LEU A 110 -7.95 -11.17 -7.68
C LEU A 110 -8.14 -9.82 -8.36
N ALA A 111 -7.40 -8.78 -7.95
CA ALA A 111 -7.46 -7.44 -8.54
C ALA A 111 -6.99 -7.48 -10.00
N ALA A 112 -5.83 -8.11 -10.24
CA ALA A 112 -5.24 -8.25 -11.57
C ALA A 112 -6.13 -9.04 -12.54
N GLU A 113 -6.90 -10.00 -12.02
CA GLU A 113 -7.90 -10.76 -12.79
C GLU A 113 -9.28 -10.08 -12.88
N GLU A 114 -9.43 -8.88 -12.29
CA GLU A 114 -10.69 -8.12 -12.20
C GLU A 114 -11.82 -8.90 -11.51
N LYS A 115 -11.46 -9.73 -10.53
CA LYS A 115 -12.36 -10.60 -9.76
C LYS A 115 -12.69 -10.08 -8.36
N ILE A 116 -12.09 -8.97 -7.92
CA ILE A 116 -12.52 -8.32 -6.68
C ILE A 116 -13.88 -7.67 -6.90
N THR A 117 -14.83 -8.08 -6.07
CA THR A 117 -16.21 -7.57 -6.04
C THR A 117 -16.51 -6.90 -4.71
N GLN A 118 -17.56 -6.09 -4.66
CA GLN A 118 -18.02 -5.50 -3.40
C GLN A 118 -18.35 -6.58 -2.35
N THR A 119 -18.84 -7.74 -2.80
CA THR A 119 -19.13 -8.90 -1.94
C THR A 119 -17.86 -9.46 -1.30
N SER A 120 -16.84 -9.81 -2.09
CA SER A 120 -15.56 -10.32 -1.57
C SER A 120 -14.84 -9.28 -0.71
N ALA A 121 -14.87 -8.01 -1.12
CA ALA A 121 -14.31 -6.92 -0.33
C ALA A 121 -14.99 -6.77 1.04
N GLY A 122 -16.32 -6.93 1.10
CA GLY A 122 -17.07 -6.89 2.36
C GLY A 122 -16.68 -7.98 3.37
N ILE A 123 -16.07 -9.08 2.89
CA ILE A 123 -15.57 -10.18 3.72
C ILE A 123 -14.11 -9.96 4.11
N ILE A 124 -13.27 -9.58 3.15
CA ILE A 124 -11.81 -9.50 3.31
C ILE A 124 -11.41 -8.22 4.05
N LEU A 125 -12.01 -7.07 3.71
CA LEU A 125 -11.59 -5.77 4.22
C LEU A 125 -11.65 -5.67 5.76
N PRO A 126 -12.69 -6.15 6.46
CA PRO A 126 -12.72 -6.09 7.93
C PRO A 126 -11.57 -6.84 8.59
N GLU A 127 -11.20 -8.01 8.05
CA GLU A 127 -10.09 -8.80 8.59
C GLU A 127 -8.74 -8.18 8.23
N PHE A 128 -8.58 -7.66 7.02
CA PHE A 128 -7.40 -6.88 6.63
C PHE A 128 -7.20 -5.66 7.54
N GLU A 129 -8.27 -4.91 7.85
CA GLU A 129 -8.21 -3.76 8.75
C GLU A 129 -7.87 -4.20 10.18
N ARG A 130 -8.45 -5.30 10.67
CA ARG A 130 -8.10 -5.87 11.98
C ARG A 130 -6.63 -6.24 12.08
N MET A 131 -6.09 -6.95 11.08
CA MET A 131 -4.66 -7.31 11.05
C MET A 131 -3.79 -6.06 11.00
N SER A 132 -4.16 -5.05 10.19
CA SER A 132 -3.45 -3.78 10.10
C SER A 132 -3.42 -3.04 11.45
N GLU A 133 -4.55 -3.00 12.16
CA GLU A 133 -4.68 -2.39 13.48
C GLU A 133 -3.81 -3.09 14.53
N ILE A 134 -3.84 -4.43 14.58
CA ILE A 134 -3.01 -5.22 15.49
C ILE A 134 -1.51 -5.03 15.23
N LEU A 135 -1.11 -4.97 13.96
CA LEU A 135 0.25 -4.66 13.56
C LEU A 135 0.60 -3.16 13.74
N GLY A 136 -0.38 -2.32 14.05
CA GLY A 136 -0.21 -0.88 14.21
C GLY A 136 0.08 -0.13 12.90
N ILE A 137 -0.22 -0.72 11.74
CA ILE A 137 -0.02 -0.12 10.42
C ILE A 137 -1.17 0.84 10.13
N GLN A 138 -0.84 2.10 9.85
CA GLN A 138 -1.81 3.17 9.65
C GLN A 138 -1.98 3.49 8.17
N ILE A 139 -3.13 3.16 7.60
CA ILE A 139 -3.41 3.41 6.18
C ILE A 139 -4.11 4.77 6.04
N LEU A 140 -3.67 5.60 5.09
CA LEU A 140 -4.32 6.88 4.80
C LEU A 140 -5.66 6.63 4.12
N LYS A 141 -6.74 6.69 4.91
CA LYS A 141 -8.12 6.58 4.42
C LYS A 141 -8.63 7.94 3.96
N VAL A 142 -9.42 7.95 2.90
CA VAL A 142 -10.21 9.12 2.50
C VAL A 142 -11.63 9.02 3.04
N SER A 143 -12.28 10.16 3.27
CA SER A 143 -13.71 10.19 3.58
C SER A 143 -14.54 9.74 2.37
N ASP A 144 -15.81 9.36 2.57
CA ASP A 144 -16.70 9.06 1.44
C ASP A 144 -16.90 10.28 0.52
N THR A 145 -16.90 11.49 1.08
CA THR A 145 -16.94 12.75 0.31
C THR A 145 -15.70 12.89 -0.57
N GLU A 146 -14.50 12.74 0.02
CA GLU A 146 -13.24 12.85 -0.73
C GLU A 146 -13.12 11.72 -1.78
N LYS A 147 -13.53 10.49 -1.45
CA LYS A 147 -13.63 9.37 -2.40
C LYS A 147 -14.50 9.74 -3.62
N ASN A 148 -15.68 10.31 -3.39
CA ASN A 148 -16.60 10.71 -4.46
C ASN A 148 -16.02 11.85 -5.32
N GLU A 149 -15.37 12.84 -4.70
CA GLU A 149 -14.66 13.90 -5.42
C GLU A 149 -13.57 13.34 -6.32
N ILE A 150 -12.72 12.44 -5.80
CA ILE A 150 -11.65 11.80 -6.57
C ILE A 150 -12.24 11.00 -7.74
N ASN A 151 -13.28 10.20 -7.49
CA ASN A 151 -13.96 9.44 -8.54
C ASN A 151 -14.51 10.35 -9.66
N GLN A 152 -15.07 11.50 -9.32
CA GLN A 152 -15.52 12.49 -10.31
C GLN A 152 -14.36 13.09 -11.10
N MET A 153 -13.24 13.40 -10.44
CA MET A 153 -12.03 13.88 -11.12
C MET A 153 -11.49 12.83 -12.11
N VAL A 154 -11.41 11.56 -11.68
CA VAL A 154 -10.97 10.45 -12.54
C VAL A 154 -11.89 10.27 -13.74
N LYS A 155 -13.21 10.30 -13.54
CA LYS A 155 -14.18 10.23 -14.63
C LYS A 155 -13.99 11.37 -15.63
N LYS A 156 -13.83 12.61 -15.14
CA LYS A 156 -13.64 13.79 -15.99
C LYS A 156 -12.32 13.73 -16.77
N ARG A 157 -11.25 13.21 -16.16
CA ARG A 157 -9.97 12.92 -16.85
C ARG A 157 -10.20 11.95 -18.01
N ASP A 158 -10.94 10.88 -17.79
CA ASP A 158 -11.18 9.85 -18.81
C ASP A 158 -12.05 10.38 -19.96
N GLU A 159 -13.05 11.22 -19.66
CA GLU A 159 -13.84 11.94 -20.66
C GLU A 159 -12.95 12.84 -21.53
N TYR A 160 -12.02 13.60 -20.95
CA TYR A 160 -11.07 14.41 -21.71
C TYR A 160 -10.13 13.56 -22.58
N ARG A 161 -9.65 12.41 -22.08
CA ARG A 161 -8.86 11.47 -22.88
C ARG A 161 -9.64 10.92 -24.07
N MET A 162 -10.92 10.57 -23.89
CA MET A 162 -11.80 10.13 -24.97
C MET A 162 -12.01 11.22 -26.03
N GLN A 163 -12.10 12.48 -25.60
CA GLN A 163 -12.21 13.64 -26.47
C GLN A 163 -10.87 14.09 -27.09
N LYS A 164 -9.76 13.38 -26.79
CA LYS A 164 -8.39 13.74 -27.17
C LYS A 164 -7.91 15.10 -26.66
N ASN A 165 -8.51 15.61 -25.58
CA ASN A 165 -8.06 16.81 -24.87
C ASN A 165 -7.03 16.40 -23.81
N TYR A 166 -5.80 16.17 -24.24
CA TYR A 166 -4.73 15.65 -23.37
C TYR A 166 -4.26 16.66 -22.33
N GLU A 167 -4.25 17.95 -22.65
CA GLU A 167 -3.85 19.03 -21.74
C GLU A 167 -4.75 19.07 -20.50
N GLU A 168 -6.08 19.06 -20.69
CA GLU A 168 -7.01 19.05 -19.56
C GLU A 168 -6.97 17.74 -18.76
N ALA A 169 -6.74 16.61 -19.42
CA ALA A 169 -6.54 15.33 -18.73
C ALA A 169 -5.28 15.34 -17.85
N ASP A 170 -4.18 15.91 -18.33
CA ASP A 170 -2.93 16.04 -17.57
C ASP A 170 -3.06 17.05 -16.43
N ASN A 171 -3.80 18.15 -16.64
CA ASN A 171 -4.14 19.10 -15.58
C ASN A 171 -4.90 18.44 -14.42
N ILE A 172 -5.85 17.55 -14.73
CA ILE A 172 -6.54 16.78 -13.68
C ILE A 172 -5.60 15.78 -13.01
N ARG A 173 -4.75 15.09 -13.78
CA ARG A 173 -3.78 14.15 -13.24
C ARG A 173 -2.83 14.82 -12.25
N ALA A 174 -2.34 16.02 -12.55
CA ALA A 174 -1.49 16.80 -11.65
C ALA A 174 -2.22 17.13 -10.33
N LYS A 175 -3.46 17.60 -10.39
CA LYS A 175 -4.29 17.89 -9.20
C LYS A 175 -4.55 16.65 -8.33
N ILE A 176 -4.68 15.48 -8.95
CA ILE A 176 -4.83 14.21 -8.22
C ILE A 176 -3.51 13.83 -7.55
N ALA A 177 -2.39 13.98 -8.26
CA ALA A 177 -1.06 13.69 -7.70
C ALA A 177 -0.72 14.58 -6.49
N GLU A 178 -1.13 15.86 -6.49
CA GLU A 178 -0.98 16.77 -5.35
C GLU A 178 -1.66 16.26 -4.06
N LYS A 179 -2.68 15.40 -4.18
CA LYS A 179 -3.36 14.74 -3.06
C LYS A 179 -2.66 13.47 -2.58
N ASN A 180 -1.44 13.19 -3.08
CA ASN A 180 -0.68 11.95 -2.89
C ASN A 180 -1.44 10.72 -3.41
N ILE A 181 -2.17 10.89 -4.51
CA ILE A 181 -2.91 9.80 -5.14
C ILE A 181 -2.17 9.36 -6.39
N ILE A 182 -1.95 8.05 -6.49
CA ILE A 182 -1.42 7.42 -7.69
C ILE A 182 -2.49 6.60 -8.39
N PHE A 183 -2.23 6.25 -9.65
CA PHE A 183 -3.05 5.32 -10.42
C PHE A 183 -2.38 3.95 -10.51
N VAL A 184 -3.18 2.92 -10.35
CA VAL A 184 -2.83 1.51 -10.56
C VAL A 184 -3.69 1.01 -11.70
N ASP A 185 -3.06 0.66 -12.82
CA ASP A 185 -3.75 0.22 -14.02
C ASP A 185 -3.83 -1.31 -14.07
N HIS A 186 -5.05 -1.82 -14.19
CA HIS A 186 -5.37 -3.19 -14.57
C HIS A 186 -5.75 -3.24 -16.06
N LYS A 187 -6.16 -4.41 -16.55
CA LYS A 187 -6.41 -4.63 -17.97
C LYS A 187 -7.48 -3.71 -18.56
N ASN A 188 -8.59 -3.53 -17.85
CA ASN A 188 -9.76 -2.76 -18.27
C ASN A 188 -10.21 -1.74 -17.21
N LYS A 189 -9.53 -1.67 -16.06
CA LYS A 189 -9.88 -0.80 -14.94
C LYS A 189 -8.64 -0.05 -14.44
N THR A 190 -8.79 1.22 -14.14
CA THR A 190 -7.81 1.98 -13.35
C THR A 190 -8.35 2.16 -11.93
N VAL A 191 -7.53 1.83 -10.94
CA VAL A 191 -7.78 2.07 -9.52
C VAL A 191 -6.89 3.23 -9.06
N TRP A 192 -7.33 3.98 -8.06
CA TRP A 192 -6.52 5.04 -7.46
C TRP A 192 -6.21 4.71 -6.00
N VAL A 193 -5.00 5.08 -5.58
CA VAL A 193 -4.46 4.73 -4.26
C VAL A 193 -3.90 5.99 -3.63
N LYS A 194 -4.37 6.35 -2.42
CA LYS A 194 -3.75 7.42 -1.62
C LYS A 194 -2.59 6.83 -0.83
N GLN A 195 -1.42 7.42 -1.00
CA GLN A 195 -0.17 6.91 -0.44
C GLN A 195 0.38 7.82 0.67
N GLU A 196 0.99 7.19 1.67
CA GLU A 196 1.81 7.89 2.65
C GLU A 196 2.96 8.61 1.93
N LYS A 197 3.06 9.93 2.15
CA LYS A 197 4.16 10.71 1.60
C LYS A 197 5.44 10.39 2.35
N LEU A 198 6.43 9.86 1.63
CA LEU A 198 7.74 9.53 2.18
C LEU A 198 8.81 10.39 1.52
N LYS A 199 9.72 10.95 2.32
CA LYS A 199 10.84 11.76 1.81
C LYS A 199 11.75 10.96 0.86
N GLN A 200 11.93 9.66 1.12
CA GLN A 200 12.70 8.77 0.24
C GLN A 200 11.97 8.39 -1.06
N ASN A 201 10.64 8.55 -1.16
CA ASN A 201 9.92 8.37 -2.42
C ASN A 201 10.25 9.50 -3.40
N ASP A 202 10.44 10.72 -2.91
CA ASP A 202 10.79 11.87 -3.74
C ASP A 202 12.15 11.66 -4.42
N TYR A 203 13.11 10.99 -3.77
CA TYR A 203 14.40 10.62 -4.39
C TYR A 203 14.28 9.52 -5.45
N PHE A 204 13.34 8.59 -5.30
CA PHE A 204 13.10 7.52 -6.28
C PHE A 204 12.38 8.05 -7.53
N PHE A 205 11.40 8.95 -7.35
CA PHE A 205 10.74 9.64 -8.45
C PHE A 205 11.67 10.66 -9.14
N ASP A 206 12.53 11.37 -8.41
CA ASP A 206 13.54 12.27 -9.00
C ASP A 206 14.60 11.50 -9.81
N ALA A 207 15.02 10.31 -9.37
CA ALA A 207 15.98 9.49 -10.10
C ALA A 207 15.39 8.94 -11.41
N LEU A 208 14.14 8.46 -11.37
CA LEU A 208 13.43 7.96 -12.56
C LEU A 208 13.06 9.09 -13.54
N THR A 209 12.68 10.27 -13.06
CA THR A 209 12.42 11.43 -13.94
C THR A 209 13.72 11.95 -14.56
N ARG A 210 14.86 11.92 -13.86
CA ARG A 210 16.17 12.29 -14.44
C ARG A 210 16.64 11.31 -15.51
N GLU A 211 16.41 10.00 -15.34
CA GLU A 211 16.71 9.01 -16.39
C GLU A 211 15.82 9.19 -17.64
N ILE A 212 14.51 9.41 -17.46
CA ILE A 212 13.57 9.62 -18.58
C ILE A 212 13.88 10.93 -19.33
N THR A 213 14.32 11.99 -18.63
CA THR A 213 14.71 13.26 -19.27
C THR A 213 16.08 13.17 -19.97
N SER A 214 16.93 12.22 -19.58
CA SER A 214 18.22 11.96 -20.23
C SER A 214 18.08 11.09 -21.49
N LEU A 215 17.07 10.22 -21.53
CA LEU A 215 16.77 9.34 -22.66
C LEU A 215 15.90 10.02 -23.75
N SER A 216 15.26 11.15 -23.45
CA SER A 216 14.54 11.96 -24.45
C SER A 216 15.38 13.05 -25.13
N ARG A 217 16.68 13.13 -24.80
CA ARG A 217 17.65 14.10 -25.36
C ARG A 217 18.75 13.46 -26.22
N ASN A 218 18.66 12.17 -26.55
CA ASN A 218 19.53 11.49 -27.50
C ASN A 218 18.73 10.85 -28.63
#